data_AF-A0A2A6J4Q1-F1
#
_entry.id   AF-A0A2A6J4Q1-F1
#
_cell.length_a   1.000
_cell.length_b   1.000
_cell.length_c   1.000
_cell.angle_alpha   90.00
_cell.angle_beta   90.00
_cell.angle_gamma   90.00
#
_symmetry.space_group_name_H-M   'P 1'
#
loop_
_entity.id
_entity.type
_entity.pdbx_description
1 polymer ?
#
loop_
_entity_poly.entity_id
_entity_poly.type
_entity_poly.pdbx_seq_one_letter_code
_entity_poly.pdbx_strand_id
1 'polypeptide(L)'
;MKLVTFGVELPDSRTDREAARLTRGDFEIEKVVKGTFKGKALSVYTGAGMGDCGRLEDFLNAAFYYRSDKFAVYEFGLSKAEFEGQTFYFTSICDYAKGPKDGQE
;
A
#
# COMPACT_ATOMS: atom_id res chain seq x y z
N MET A 1 -2.03 10.29 0.62
CA MET A 1 -0.69 9.70 0.49
C MET A 1 0.26 10.73 -0.08
N LYS A 2 1.48 10.91 0.45
CA LYS A 2 2.42 11.93 -0.08
C LYS A 2 3.73 11.37 -0.62
N LEU A 3 4.02 10.10 -0.32
CA LEU A 3 5.31 9.49 -0.59
C LEU A 3 5.10 8.05 -1.07
N VAL A 4 5.77 7.73 -2.18
CA VAL A 4 5.98 6.37 -2.66
C VAL A 4 7.49 6.15 -2.72
N THR A 5 7.94 5.02 -2.18
CA THR A 5 9.32 4.59 -2.22
C THR A 5 9.38 3.24 -2.91
N PHE A 6 10.10 3.16 -4.03
CA PHE A 6 10.30 1.93 -4.78
C PHE A 6 11.59 1.25 -4.35
N GLY A 7 11.63 -0.08 -4.38
CA GLY A 7 12.83 -0.85 -4.06
C GLY A 7 13.15 -0.90 -2.57
N VAL A 8 12.13 -0.79 -1.70
CA VAL A 8 12.32 -0.97 -0.26
C VAL A 8 12.63 -2.43 -0.02
N GLU A 9 13.86 -2.69 0.40
CA GLU A 9 14.30 -4.03 0.80
C GLU A 9 13.64 -4.38 2.12
N LEU A 10 12.89 -5.48 2.14
CA LEU A 10 12.52 -6.10 3.39
C LEU A 10 13.63 -7.08 3.77
N PRO A 11 14.19 -6.95 4.98
CA PRO A 11 15.09 -7.97 5.48
C PRO A 11 14.32 -9.29 5.50
N ASP A 12 14.76 -10.28 4.74
CA ASP A 12 14.31 -11.65 4.89
C ASP A 12 15.39 -12.39 5.67
N SER A 13 15.19 -12.50 6.98
CA SER A 13 16.16 -13.17 7.86
C SER A 13 16.19 -14.70 7.67
N ARG A 14 15.38 -15.25 6.75
CA ARG A 14 15.19 -16.69 6.59
C ARG A 14 15.68 -17.24 5.25
N THR A 15 16.19 -16.42 4.33
CA THR A 15 16.66 -16.90 3.04
C THR A 15 18.01 -16.31 2.66
N ASP A 16 18.94 -17.15 2.18
CA ASP A 16 20.18 -16.72 1.49
C ASP A 16 19.88 -16.10 0.11
N ARG A 17 18.65 -15.65 -0.13
CA ARG A 17 18.17 -15.10 -1.40
C ARG A 17 18.21 -13.58 -1.33
N GLU A 18 18.18 -12.95 -2.51
CA GLU A 18 18.07 -11.49 -2.58
C GLU A 18 16.84 -11.00 -1.82
N ALA A 19 17.02 -9.93 -1.04
CA ALA A 19 15.94 -9.33 -0.26
C ALA A 19 14.76 -8.96 -1.17
N ALA A 20 13.55 -9.33 -0.76
CA ALA A 20 12.35 -8.95 -1.49
C ALA A 20 12.25 -7.42 -1.55
N ARG A 21 12.17 -6.90 -2.78
CA ARG A 21 12.00 -5.47 -3.03
C ARG A 21 10.53 -5.14 -3.23
N LEU A 22 10.00 -4.32 -2.33
CA LEU A 22 8.62 -3.87 -2.38
C LEU A 22 8.53 -2.38 -2.70
N THR A 23 7.33 -1.98 -3.11
CA THR A 23 6.93 -0.57 -3.13
C THR A 23 6.27 -0.25 -1.81
N ARG A 24 6.72 0.81 -1.13
CA ARG A 24 6.07 1.36 0.06
C ARG A 24 5.33 2.63 -0.30
N GLY A 25 4.14 2.79 0.26
CA GLY A 25 3.35 4.00 0.19
C GLY A 25 2.86 4.45 1.56
N ASP A 26 3.01 5.73 1.88
CA ASP A 26 2.51 6.29 3.14
C ASP A 26 1.15 6.95 2.94
N PHE A 27 0.10 6.33 3.51
CA PHE A 27 -1.29 6.74 3.36
C PHE A 27 -1.81 7.44 4.60
N GLU A 28 -2.62 8.49 4.39
CA GLU A 28 -3.52 9.00 5.42
C GLU A 28 -4.81 8.17 5.34
N ILE A 29 -5.37 7.82 6.50
CA ILE A 29 -6.56 6.97 6.58
C ILE A 29 -7.78 7.85 6.72
N GLU A 30 -8.62 7.81 5.69
CA GLU A 30 -9.94 8.45 5.71
C GLU A 30 -10.90 7.69 6.63
N LYS A 31 -11.00 6.36 6.44
CA LYS A 31 -11.92 5.50 7.19
C LYS A 31 -11.46 4.04 7.22
N VAL A 32 -11.72 3.37 8.34
CA VAL A 32 -11.59 1.91 8.46
C VAL A 32 -12.97 1.28 8.20
N VAL A 33 -13.10 0.54 7.09
CA VAL A 33 -14.38 -0.09 6.69
C VAL A 33 -14.59 -1.43 7.43
N LYS A 34 -13.51 -2.17 7.71
CA LYS A 34 -13.53 -3.45 8.43
C LYS A 34 -12.26 -3.63 9.27
N GLY A 35 -12.40 -4.22 10.46
CA GLY A 35 -11.29 -4.43 11.39
C GLY A 35 -11.08 -3.26 12.36
N THR A 36 -9.91 -3.21 13.00
CA THR A 36 -9.55 -2.12 13.92
C THR A 36 -8.17 -1.56 13.59
N PHE A 37 -8.07 -0.24 13.52
CA PHE A 37 -6.82 0.51 13.40
C PHE A 37 -7.00 1.85 14.12
N LYS A 38 -5.98 2.29 14.89
CA LYS A 38 -6.06 3.49 15.74
C LYS A 38 -5.20 4.67 15.26
N GLY A 39 -4.48 4.52 14.16
CA GLY A 39 -3.64 5.58 13.60
C GLY A 39 -4.36 6.45 12.57
N LYS A 40 -3.77 7.62 12.28
CA LYS A 40 -4.23 8.53 11.21
C LYS A 40 -3.54 8.28 9.87
N ALA A 41 -2.41 7.59 9.90
CA ALA A 41 -1.63 7.25 8.72
C ALA A 41 -1.01 5.86 8.89
N LEU A 42 -0.65 5.25 7.76
CA LEU A 42 -0.10 3.91 7.70
C LEU A 42 0.81 3.74 6.49
N SER A 43 1.98 3.14 6.70
CA SER A 43 2.83 2.66 5.62
C SER A 43 2.28 1.33 5.12
N VAL A 44 1.91 1.31 3.84
CA VAL A 44 1.41 0.11 3.15
C VAL A 44 2.43 -0.31 2.11
N TYR A 45 2.64 -1.62 2.00
CA TYR A 45 3.60 -2.23 1.10
C TYR A 45 2.88 -3.03 0.02
N THR A 46 3.42 -3.06 -1.19
CA THR A 46 2.89 -3.85 -2.31
C THR A 46 4.04 -4.37 -3.19
N GLY A 47 3.77 -5.40 -3.97
CA GLY A 47 4.73 -5.99 -4.91
C GLY A 47 5.26 -4.97 -5.93
N ALA A 48 6.41 -5.27 -6.51
CA ALA A 48 7.07 -4.41 -7.49
C ALA A 48 6.84 -4.85 -8.96
N GLY A 49 6.33 -6.07 -9.18
CA GLY A 49 6.08 -6.63 -10.52
C GLY A 49 4.60 -6.76 -10.89
N MET A 50 4.32 -6.83 -12.20
CA MET A 50 2.97 -7.12 -12.73
C MET A 50 2.44 -8.51 -12.34
N GLY A 51 3.32 -9.44 -11.98
CA GLY A 51 2.97 -10.80 -11.53
C GLY A 51 2.57 -10.90 -10.05
N ASP A 52 2.82 -9.86 -9.25
CA ASP A 52 2.65 -9.91 -7.78
C ASP A 52 1.32 -9.29 -7.32
N CYS A 53 0.39 -9.09 -8.25
CA CYS A 53 -0.82 -8.31 -8.02
C CYS A 53 -0.53 -6.92 -7.41
N GLY A 54 0.61 -6.34 -7.81
CA GLY A 54 1.14 -5.11 -7.25
C GLY A 54 0.23 -3.91 -7.53
N ARG A 55 0.16 -2.99 -6.58
CA ARG A 55 -0.65 -1.76 -6.63
C ARG A 55 0.20 -0.53 -6.95
N LEU A 56 1.30 -0.71 -7.67
CA LEU A 56 2.27 0.36 -7.95
C LEU A 56 1.62 1.54 -8.67
N GLU A 57 0.78 1.29 -9.68
CA GLU A 57 0.06 2.34 -10.39
C GLU A 57 -0.87 3.12 -9.45
N ASP A 58 -1.66 2.42 -8.63
CA ASP A 58 -2.56 3.05 -7.64
C ASP A 58 -1.77 3.91 -6.65
N PHE A 59 -0.62 3.43 -6.17
CA PHE A 59 0.25 4.14 -5.24
C PHE A 59 0.83 5.40 -5.90
N LEU A 60 1.33 5.28 -7.13
CA LEU A 60 1.86 6.42 -7.88
C LEU A 60 0.77 7.47 -8.11
N ASN A 61 -0.41 7.06 -8.58
CA ASN A 61 -1.54 7.97 -8.80
C ASN A 61 -1.96 8.67 -7.51
N ALA A 62 -2.10 7.93 -6.40
CA ALA A 62 -2.45 8.50 -5.11
C ALA A 62 -1.40 9.49 -4.56
N ALA A 63 -0.12 9.31 -4.90
CA ALA A 63 0.93 10.26 -4.54
C ALA A 63 0.97 11.49 -5.45
N PHE A 64 0.90 11.31 -6.77
CA PHE A 64 0.93 12.41 -7.74
C PHE A 64 -0.27 13.35 -7.59
N TYR A 65 -1.47 12.80 -7.44
CA TYR A 65 -2.69 13.58 -7.35
C TYR A 65 -3.05 14.00 -5.93
N TYR A 66 -2.20 13.78 -4.93
CA TYR A 66 -2.54 14.00 -3.51
C TYR A 66 -3.13 15.39 -3.17
N ARG A 67 -2.69 16.44 -3.87
CA ARG A 67 -3.20 17.82 -3.67
C ARG A 67 -4.16 18.28 -4.76
N SER A 68 -4.48 17.43 -5.73
CA SER A 68 -5.42 17.74 -6.80
C SER A 68 -6.85 17.58 -6.29
N ASP A 69 -7.76 18.35 -6.85
CA ASP A 69 -9.19 18.05 -6.91
C ASP A 69 -9.51 16.65 -7.49
N LYS A 70 -8.65 16.14 -8.38
CA LYS A 70 -8.65 14.77 -8.90
C LYS A 70 -8.18 13.71 -7.90
N PHE A 71 -7.82 14.10 -6.66
CA PHE A 71 -7.42 13.14 -5.65
C PHE A 71 -8.57 12.20 -5.32
N ALA A 72 -8.31 10.90 -5.45
CA ALA A 72 -9.27 9.86 -5.17
C ALA A 72 -8.95 9.13 -3.87
N VAL A 73 -9.99 8.79 -3.12
CA VAL A 73 -9.88 7.87 -1.98
C VAL A 73 -9.88 6.44 -2.50
N TYR A 74 -8.84 5.69 -2.17
CA TYR A 74 -8.71 4.27 -2.48
C TYR A 74 -9.09 3.42 -1.26
N GLU A 75 -9.85 2.35 -1.49
CA GLU A 75 -10.14 1.34 -0.49
C GLU A 75 -9.25 0.12 -0.73
N PHE A 76 -8.28 -0.11 0.14
CA PHE A 76 -7.37 -1.24 0.08
C PHE A 76 -7.73 -2.32 1.09
N GLY A 77 -7.69 -3.57 0.64
CA GLY A 77 -7.58 -4.73 1.52
C GLY A 77 -6.15 -4.86 2.02
N LEU A 78 -5.98 -4.90 3.35
CA LEU A 78 -4.68 -4.97 3.99
C LEU A 78 -4.53 -6.27 4.79
N SER A 79 -3.39 -6.94 4.60
CA SER A 79 -2.89 -8.02 5.44
C SER A 79 -1.82 -7.47 6.38
N LYS A 80 -1.74 -7.98 7.60
CA LYS A 80 -0.68 -7.65 8.57
C LYS A 80 0.32 -8.79 8.67
N ALA A 81 1.61 -8.48 8.74
CA ALA A 81 2.63 -9.43 9.17
C ALA A 81 3.52 -8.79 10.23
N GLU A 82 4.11 -9.62 11.09
CA GLU A 82 5.10 -9.20 12.07
C GLU A 82 6.46 -9.74 11.64
N PHE A 83 7.46 -8.86 11.56
CA PHE A 83 8.83 -9.25 11.27
C PHE A 83 9.79 -8.41 12.12
N GLU A 84 10.71 -9.07 12.84
CA GLU A 84 11.66 -8.43 13.76
C GLU A 84 11.00 -7.45 14.76
N GLY A 85 9.79 -7.77 15.23
CA GLY A 85 9.04 -6.93 16.16
C GLY A 85 8.42 -5.67 15.53
N GLN A 86 8.45 -5.56 14.21
CA GLN A 86 7.77 -4.51 13.45
C GLN A 86 6.54 -5.09 12.73
N THR A 87 5.41 -4.39 12.87
CA THR A 87 4.20 -4.69 12.12
C THR A 87 4.28 -4.07 10.73
N PHE A 88 4.12 -4.88 9.71
CA PHE A 88 4.02 -4.46 8.31
C PHE A 88 2.62 -4.69 7.78
N TYR A 89 2.14 -3.76 6.96
CA TYR A 89 0.85 -3.85 6.29
C TYR A 89 1.05 -3.98 4.79
N PHE A 90 0.50 -5.04 4.20
CA PHE A 90 0.66 -5.34 2.78
C PHE A 90 -0.68 -5.34 2.08
N THR A 91 -0.74 -4.68 0.92
CA THR A 91 -1.82 -4.87 -0.04
C THR A 91 -1.35 -5.85 -1.10
N SER A 92 -1.55 -7.13 -0.80
CA SER A 92 -1.26 -8.27 -1.69
C SER A 92 -2.53 -9.04 -2.06
N ILE A 93 -3.71 -8.50 -1.70
CA ILE A 93 -4.99 -9.13 -2.03
C ILE A 93 -5.29 -8.77 -3.49
N CYS A 94 -4.92 -9.66 -4.40
CA CYS A 94 -5.19 -9.55 -5.84
C CYS A 94 -6.64 -9.12 -6.10
N ASP A 95 -7.57 -9.69 -5.33
CA ASP A 95 -9.01 -9.58 -5.59
C ASP A 95 -9.70 -8.39 -4.91
N TYR A 96 -8.99 -7.61 -4.06
CA TYR A 96 -9.64 -6.54 -3.30
C TYR A 96 -8.83 -5.24 -3.22
N ALA A 97 -9.06 -4.39 -4.21
CA ALA A 97 -9.05 -2.95 -3.99
C ALA A 97 -10.18 -2.32 -4.78
N LYS A 98 -10.70 -1.21 -4.27
CA LYS A 98 -11.64 -0.37 -5.00
C LYS A 98 -10.99 0.97 -5.21
N GLY A 99 -10.87 1.35 -6.49
CA GLY A 99 -10.58 2.71 -6.86
C GLY A 99 -11.72 3.66 -6.46
N PRO A 100 -11.57 4.96 -6.73
CA PRO A 100 -12.69 5.88 -6.69
C PRO A 100 -13.87 5.29 -7.47
N LYS A 101 -15.08 5.42 -6.93
CA LYS A 101 -16.29 5.05 -7.69
C LYS A 101 -16.34 5.96 -8.90
N ASP A 102 -16.36 5.39 -10.10
CA ASP A 102 -16.61 6.13 -11.34
C ASP A 102 -17.85 7.04 -11.14
N GLY A 103 -17.69 8.34 -11.31
CA GLY A 103 -18.78 9.32 -11.19
C GLY A 103 -18.58 10.51 -10.25
N GLN A 104 -17.35 10.95 -9.99
CA GLN A 104 -17.07 12.33 -9.57
C GLN A 104 -16.25 13.01 -10.67
N GLU A 105 -16.91 13.30 -11.79
CA GLU A 105 -16.59 14.43 -12.68
C GLU A 105 -17.29 15.69 -12.17
#